data_AF-A0A623YBM1-F1
#
_entry.id   AF-A0A623YBM1-F1
#
_cell.length_a   1.000
_cell.length_b   1.000
_cell.length_c   1.000
_cell.angle_alpha   90.00
_cell.angle_beta   90.00
_cell.angle_gamma   90.00
#
_symmetry.space_group_name_H-M   'P 1'
#
loop_
_entity.id
_entity.type
_entity.pdbx_description
1 polymer ?
#
loop_
_entity_poly.entity_id
_entity_poly.type
_entity_poly.pdbx_seq_one_letter_code
_entity_poly.pdbx_strand_id
1 'polypeptide(L)'
;MDMFIKRVKLILQSEDSECGQACLAMIFNYYGYGISLPELRKNHSAQTGGTKVSYLMETCNDHGFRAIAYSLTIEELRKLTLPCILHWNFSHFVVLTKINKNSVEINDPALGCMRIDQDKLKQYFTGVAVEIKKSESFSPVKPKKINIRDVTGKVIGFIPFIFKMLAASILIDIIALLMPRISQLILDKVIPDHDKNLLIFCFLVSLALLVLQFVISTMSDLTKIKFEAYFKSNWRSNVFSKLTRLPVDFFKSRGFGNI
;
A
#
# COMPACT_ATOMS: atom_id res chain seq x y z
N MET A 1 17.79 -0.65 -31.28
CA MET A 1 16.42 -0.16 -31.55
C MET A 1 15.50 -1.00 -30.69
N ASP A 2 15.20 -0.51 -29.48
CA ASP A 2 14.13 -0.98 -28.57
C ASP A 2 14.06 0.05 -27.42
N MET A 3 13.59 1.25 -27.78
CA MET A 3 13.46 2.38 -26.86
C MET A 3 12.05 2.36 -26.26
N PHE A 4 11.69 1.26 -25.58
CA PHE A 4 10.59 1.33 -24.61
C PHE A 4 11.01 2.38 -23.58
N ILE A 5 10.35 3.55 -23.62
CA ILE A 5 10.60 4.63 -22.67
C ILE A 5 10.24 4.10 -21.28
N LYS A 6 11.26 3.55 -20.60
CA LYS A 6 11.14 3.05 -19.25
C LYS A 6 10.81 4.26 -18.38
N ARG A 7 9.70 4.22 -17.64
CA ARG A 7 9.31 5.31 -16.75
C ARG A 7 9.86 5.07 -15.36
N VAL A 8 10.29 6.12 -14.68
CA VAL A 8 10.68 6.04 -13.27
C VAL A 8 9.41 5.88 -12.45
N LYS A 9 9.26 4.74 -11.78
CA LYS A 9 8.13 4.50 -10.87
C LYS A 9 8.34 5.33 -9.60
N LEU A 10 7.34 6.13 -9.23
CA LEU A 10 7.35 6.89 -7.98
C LEU A 10 7.38 5.95 -6.77
N ILE A 11 8.24 6.26 -5.80
CA ILE A 11 8.30 5.63 -4.48
C ILE A 11 8.23 6.75 -3.44
N LEU A 12 7.20 6.71 -2.60
CA LEU A 12 7.01 7.69 -1.54
C LEU A 12 7.84 7.33 -0.31
N GLN A 13 8.36 8.35 0.37
CA GLN A 13 9.06 8.18 1.65
C GLN A 13 8.08 7.85 2.77
N SER A 14 8.49 6.99 3.70
CA SER A 14 7.70 6.69 4.90
C SER A 14 8.13 7.55 6.09
N GLU A 15 9.36 8.07 6.06
CA GLU A 15 9.96 8.89 7.11
C GLU A 15 10.60 10.14 6.48
N ASP A 16 10.66 11.26 7.20
CA ASP A 16 11.14 12.54 6.65
C ASP A 16 12.63 12.52 6.26
N SER A 17 13.43 11.66 6.89
CA SER A 17 14.87 11.52 6.63
C SER A 17 15.21 10.61 5.44
N GLU A 18 14.21 10.03 4.76
CA GLU A 18 14.38 8.97 3.75
C GLU A 18 14.33 9.45 2.30
N CYS A 19 14.17 10.76 2.06
CA CYS A 19 14.04 11.30 0.70
C CYS A 19 15.13 10.80 -0.26
N GLY A 20 16.39 10.76 0.20
CA GLY A 20 17.52 10.26 -0.58
C GLY A 20 17.44 8.75 -0.85
N GLN A 21 17.04 7.94 0.12
CA GLN A 21 16.84 6.49 -0.06
C GLN A 21 15.71 6.20 -1.05
N ALA A 22 14.60 6.95 -0.96
CA ALA A 22 13.51 6.85 -1.91
C ALA A 22 13.96 7.23 -3.33
N CYS A 23 14.77 8.28 -3.48
CA CYS A 23 15.37 8.65 -4.77
C CYS A 23 16.25 7.53 -5.36
N LEU A 24 17.11 6.92 -4.54
CA LEU A 24 17.92 5.77 -4.96
C LEU A 24 17.05 4.59 -5.37
N ALA A 25 16.04 4.24 -4.56
CA ALA A 25 15.11 3.16 -4.90
C ALA A 25 14.45 3.40 -6.26
N MET A 26 14.01 4.62 -6.55
CA MET A 26 13.40 4.97 -7.83
C MET A 26 14.37 4.75 -9.01
N ILE A 27 15.62 5.19 -8.88
CA ILE A 27 16.64 5.06 -9.93
C ILE A 27 17.12 3.60 -10.09
N PHE A 28 17.33 2.88 -8.99
CA PHE A 28 17.68 1.46 -9.01
C PHE A 28 16.59 0.64 -9.73
N ASN A 29 15.33 0.85 -9.39
CA ASN A 29 14.20 0.19 -10.05
C ASN A 29 14.11 0.57 -11.54
N TYR A 30 14.39 1.84 -11.89
CA TYR A 30 14.49 2.28 -13.28
C TYR A 30 15.56 1.48 -14.06
N TYR A 31 16.72 1.22 -13.47
CA TYR A 31 17.78 0.43 -14.11
C TYR A 31 17.56 -1.08 -14.10
N GLY A 32 16.48 -1.56 -13.44
CA GLY A 32 16.14 -2.99 -13.33
C GLY A 32 16.69 -3.66 -12.09
N TYR A 33 17.08 -2.89 -11.08
CA TYR A 33 17.47 -3.36 -9.76
C TYR A 33 16.28 -3.20 -8.80
N GLY A 34 15.51 -4.27 -8.66
CA GLY A 34 14.29 -4.31 -7.88
C GLY A 34 14.57 -4.36 -6.39
N ILE A 35 14.69 -3.19 -5.78
CA ILE A 35 14.91 -3.02 -4.34
C ILE A 35 13.79 -2.18 -3.73
N SER A 36 13.40 -2.54 -2.51
CA SER A 36 12.39 -1.84 -1.74
C SER A 36 13.02 -0.86 -0.73
N LEU A 37 12.28 0.18 -0.35
CA LEU A 37 12.74 1.14 0.67
C LEU A 37 13.10 0.45 2.01
N PRO A 38 12.33 -0.54 2.51
CA PRO A 38 12.75 -1.31 3.70
C PRO A 38 14.05 -2.10 3.53
N GLU A 39 14.35 -2.61 2.34
CA GLU A 39 15.64 -3.28 2.07
C GLU A 39 16.80 -2.30 2.09
N LEU A 40 16.65 -1.12 1.49
CA LEU A 40 17.65 -0.05 1.58
C LEU A 40 17.87 0.38 3.03
N ARG A 41 16.79 0.56 3.80
CA ARG A 41 16.85 0.93 5.22
C ARG A 41 17.62 -0.09 6.06
N LYS A 42 17.47 -1.38 5.77
CA LYS A 42 18.16 -2.45 6.51
C LYS A 42 19.67 -2.43 6.29
N ASN A 43 20.11 -2.15 5.08
CA ASN A 43 21.52 -2.15 4.70
C ASN A 43 22.17 -0.79 4.97
N HIS A 44 21.39 0.29 4.95
CA HIS A 44 21.83 1.66 5.12
C HIS A 44 20.81 2.44 5.95
N SER A 45 20.98 2.48 7.27
CA SER A 45 20.11 3.26 8.16
C SER A 45 20.14 4.75 7.78
N ALA A 46 18.98 5.41 7.81
CA ALA A 46 18.90 6.86 7.60
C ALA A 46 19.69 7.58 8.70
N GLN A 47 20.54 8.53 8.32
CA GLN A 47 21.35 9.27 9.29
C GLN A 47 20.49 10.30 10.03
N THR A 48 20.71 10.42 11.34
CA THR A 48 20.14 11.50 12.17
C THR A 48 20.69 12.83 11.64
N GLY A 49 19.83 13.64 11.00
CA GLY A 49 20.21 14.90 10.33
C GLY A 49 20.01 14.92 8.81
N GLY A 50 19.41 13.88 8.23
CA GLY A 50 19.06 13.83 6.80
C GLY A 50 20.08 13.09 5.94
N THR A 51 19.73 12.85 4.68
CA THR A 51 20.60 12.13 3.75
C THR A 51 21.69 13.06 3.17
N LYS A 52 22.96 12.66 3.22
CA LYS A 52 24.06 13.41 2.58
C LYS A 52 24.33 12.89 1.17
N VAL A 53 24.92 13.72 0.30
CA VAL A 53 25.34 13.29 -1.05
C VAL A 53 26.35 12.15 -0.99
N SER A 54 27.29 12.18 -0.03
CA SER A 54 28.26 11.10 0.17
C SER A 54 27.60 9.74 0.43
N TYR A 55 26.53 9.73 1.22
CA TYR A 55 25.74 8.54 1.49
C TYR A 55 25.07 7.99 0.23
N LEU A 56 24.56 8.87 -0.65
CA LEU A 56 24.00 8.44 -1.94
C LEU A 56 25.05 7.75 -2.81
N MET A 57 26.27 8.29 -2.83
CA MET A 57 27.37 7.75 -3.62
C MET A 57 27.86 6.39 -3.09
N GLU A 58 28.02 6.27 -1.77
CA GLU A 58 28.39 5.02 -1.10
C GLU A 58 27.35 3.92 -1.37
N THR A 59 26.07 4.24 -1.15
CA THR A 59 24.96 3.29 -1.39
C THR A 59 24.89 2.87 -2.85
N CYS A 60 25.17 3.76 -3.81
CA CYS A 60 25.26 3.39 -5.22
C CYS A 60 26.36 2.37 -5.46
N ASN A 61 27.56 2.61 -4.93
CA ASN A 61 28.71 1.73 -5.12
C ASN A 61 28.43 0.31 -4.60
N ASP A 62 27.82 0.21 -3.42
CA ASP A 62 27.50 -1.07 -2.78
C ASP A 62 26.46 -1.90 -3.56
N HIS A 63 25.67 -1.24 -4.41
CA HIS A 63 24.64 -1.87 -5.25
C HIS A 63 25.05 -2.02 -6.73
N GLY A 64 26.34 -1.81 -7.06
CA GLY A 64 26.83 -1.94 -8.43
C GLY A 64 26.41 -0.78 -9.33
N PHE A 65 26.35 0.42 -8.78
CA PHE A 65 26.14 1.66 -9.52
C PHE A 65 27.29 2.63 -9.30
N ARG A 66 27.59 3.42 -10.32
CA ARG A 66 28.51 4.56 -10.23
C ARG A 66 27.70 5.83 -10.12
N ALA A 67 27.92 6.58 -9.03
CA ALA A 67 27.36 7.91 -8.84
C ALA A 67 28.44 8.97 -9.00
N ILE A 68 28.09 10.10 -9.63
CA ILE A 68 28.94 11.28 -9.74
C ILE A 68 28.11 12.49 -9.34
N ALA A 69 28.60 13.24 -8.34
CA ALA A 69 27.99 14.49 -7.93
C ALA A 69 28.61 15.65 -8.72
N TYR A 70 27.75 16.53 -9.22
CA TYR A 70 28.13 17.72 -9.96
C TYR A 70 27.60 18.97 -9.25
N SER A 71 28.40 20.04 -9.27
CA SER A 71 27.95 21.40 -9.00
C SER A 71 27.77 22.10 -10.34
N LEU A 72 26.55 22.49 -10.69
CA LEU A 72 26.19 22.96 -12.03
C LEU A 72 25.03 23.95 -12.01
N THR A 73 24.91 24.73 -13.08
CA THR A 73 23.78 25.65 -13.26
C THR A 73 22.59 24.94 -13.91
N ILE A 74 21.42 25.59 -13.91
CA ILE A 74 20.17 25.01 -14.43
C ILE A 74 20.24 24.73 -15.93
N GLU A 75 20.97 25.56 -16.66
CA GLU A 75 21.20 25.41 -18.09
C GLU A 75 21.99 24.12 -18.38
N GLU A 76 22.85 23.72 -17.46
CA GLU A 76 23.71 22.54 -17.58
C GLU A 76 23.01 21.24 -17.20
N LEU A 77 21.84 21.29 -16.55
CA LEU A 77 21.03 20.10 -16.25
C LEU A 77 20.71 19.29 -17.51
N ARG A 78 20.60 19.96 -18.66
CA ARG A 78 20.35 19.31 -19.96
C ARG A 78 21.52 18.43 -20.44
N LYS A 79 22.72 18.60 -19.87
CA LYS A 79 23.90 17.80 -20.19
C LYS A 79 23.96 16.49 -19.40
N LEU A 80 23.13 16.34 -18.35
CA LEU A 80 23.12 15.16 -17.50
C LEU A 80 22.31 14.01 -18.14
N THR A 81 22.71 12.78 -17.84
CA THR A 81 21.90 11.60 -18.16
C THR A 81 20.72 11.52 -17.19
N LEU A 82 19.51 11.35 -17.74
CA LEU A 82 18.29 11.16 -16.97
C LEU A 82 17.97 9.67 -16.81
N PRO A 83 17.36 9.25 -15.66
CA PRO A 83 17.02 10.07 -14.51
C PRO A 83 18.24 10.37 -13.61
N CYS A 84 18.24 11.53 -12.95
CA CYS A 84 19.26 11.93 -11.99
C CYS A 84 18.63 12.49 -10.70
N ILE A 85 19.39 12.58 -9.62
CA ILE A 85 18.92 13.13 -8.34
C ILE A 85 19.31 14.61 -8.28
N LEU A 86 18.40 15.47 -7.85
CA LEU A 86 18.66 16.87 -7.55
C LEU A 86 18.58 17.09 -6.05
N HIS A 87 19.51 17.89 -5.52
CA HIS A 87 19.35 18.47 -4.20
C HIS A 87 18.39 19.66 -4.29
N TRP A 88 17.41 19.68 -3.39
CA TRP A 88 16.21 20.50 -3.49
C TRP A 88 15.97 21.25 -2.19
N ASN A 89 15.76 22.57 -2.30
CA ASN A 89 15.42 23.46 -1.19
C ASN A 89 16.36 23.35 0.05
N PHE A 90 17.63 23.01 -0.17
CA PHE A 90 18.68 22.84 0.84
C PHE A 90 18.45 21.77 1.92
N SER A 91 17.38 20.98 1.84
CA SER A 91 17.04 19.97 2.86
C SER A 91 16.38 18.71 2.29
N HIS A 92 16.23 18.61 0.97
CA HIS A 92 15.47 17.54 0.33
C HIS A 92 16.16 17.00 -0.93
N PHE A 93 15.75 15.82 -1.38
CA PHE A 93 16.18 15.24 -2.65
C PHE A 93 14.98 14.83 -3.49
N VAL A 94 15.08 15.10 -4.79
CA VAL A 94 14.05 14.74 -5.79
C VAL A 94 14.70 14.08 -7.00
N VAL A 95 13.95 13.25 -7.72
CA VAL A 95 14.44 12.63 -8.97
C VAL A 95 13.96 13.41 -10.17
N LEU A 96 14.89 13.96 -10.95
CA LEU A 96 14.59 14.57 -12.24
C LEU A 96 14.41 13.46 -13.29
N THR A 97 13.22 13.43 -13.89
CA THR A 97 12.84 12.37 -14.84
C THR A 97 12.84 12.86 -16.29
N LYS A 98 12.49 14.13 -16.50
CA LYS A 98 12.41 14.73 -17.84
C LYS A 98 12.65 16.23 -17.81
N ILE A 99 13.32 16.74 -18.84
CA ILE A 99 13.51 18.18 -19.07
C ILE A 99 12.79 18.56 -20.36
N ASN A 100 11.85 19.49 -20.27
CA ASN A 100 11.18 20.12 -21.41
C ASN A 100 11.71 21.56 -21.62
N LYS A 101 11.31 22.22 -22.71
CA LYS A 101 11.76 23.60 -23.02
C LYS A 101 11.50 24.58 -21.86
N ASN A 102 10.29 24.57 -21.30
CA ASN A 102 9.84 25.54 -20.28
C ASN A 102 9.50 24.92 -18.92
N SER A 103 9.66 23.61 -18.74
CA SER A 103 9.33 22.93 -17.49
C SER A 103 10.14 21.65 -17.33
N VAL A 104 10.23 21.15 -16.10
CA VAL A 104 10.85 19.87 -15.77
C VAL A 104 9.85 18.97 -15.05
N GLU A 105 9.99 17.66 -15.21
CA GLU A 105 9.20 16.65 -14.51
C GLU A 105 10.08 16.01 -13.44
N ILE A 106 9.65 16.12 -12.19
CA ILE A 106 10.34 15.57 -11.03
C ILE A 106 9.43 14.57 -10.30
N ASN A 107 10.04 13.54 -9.73
CA ASN A 107 9.42 12.69 -8.75
C ASN A 107 9.94 13.09 -7.37
N ASP A 108 9.07 13.68 -6.57
CA ASP A 108 9.33 14.04 -5.18
C ASP A 108 8.88 12.90 -4.26
N PRO A 109 9.77 12.33 -3.42
CA PRO A 109 9.41 11.29 -2.46
C PRO A 109 8.30 11.68 -1.47
N ALA A 110 8.14 12.97 -1.16
CA ALA A 110 7.13 13.48 -0.24
C ALA A 110 5.83 13.88 -0.95
N LEU A 111 5.94 14.55 -2.10
CA LEU A 111 4.80 15.17 -2.80
C LEU A 111 4.31 14.41 -4.03
N GLY A 112 5.10 13.47 -4.54
CA GLY A 112 4.78 12.67 -5.72
C GLY A 112 5.30 13.27 -7.04
N CYS A 113 4.68 12.87 -8.15
CA CYS A 113 5.06 13.33 -9.48
C CYS A 113 4.60 14.77 -9.71
N MET A 114 5.54 15.66 -10.03
CA MET A 114 5.26 17.09 -10.20
C MET A 114 5.90 17.63 -11.47
N ARG A 115 5.24 18.63 -12.06
CA ARG A 115 5.77 19.44 -13.15
C ARG A 115 6.13 20.81 -12.61
N ILE A 116 7.39 21.20 -12.76
CA ILE A 116 7.94 22.44 -12.22
C ILE A 116 8.36 23.36 -13.37
N ASP A 117 7.90 24.60 -13.33
CA ASP A 117 8.30 25.63 -14.30
C ASP A 117 9.74 26.10 -14.05
N GLN A 118 10.37 26.67 -15.08
CA GLN A 118 11.77 27.13 -15.00
C GLN A 118 12.01 28.14 -13.87
N ASP A 119 11.06 29.02 -13.59
CA ASP A 119 11.19 30.04 -12.53
C ASP A 119 11.20 29.42 -11.14
N LYS A 120 10.34 28.42 -10.90
CA LYS A 120 10.34 27.66 -9.65
C LYS A 120 11.59 26.80 -9.54
N LEU A 121 12.03 26.20 -10.63
CA LEU A 121 13.27 25.42 -10.64
C LEU A 121 14.47 26.26 -10.18
N LYS A 122 14.54 27.53 -10.59
CA LYS A 122 15.57 28.49 -10.13
C LYS A 122 15.56 28.75 -8.63
N GLN A 123 14.39 28.73 -8.00
CA GLN A 123 14.25 28.99 -6.57
C GLN A 123 14.62 27.77 -5.73
N TYR A 124 14.25 26.56 -6.19
CA TYR A 124 14.38 25.36 -5.38
C TYR A 124 15.66 24.55 -5.67
N PHE A 125 16.22 24.61 -6.88
CA PHE A 125 17.42 23.87 -7.21
C PHE A 125 18.65 24.51 -6.56
N THR A 126 19.41 23.74 -5.79
CA THR A 126 20.54 24.30 -5.02
C THR A 126 21.86 24.30 -5.79
N GLY A 127 21.87 23.89 -7.07
CA GLY A 127 23.09 23.75 -7.86
C GLY A 127 23.77 22.37 -7.77
N VAL A 128 23.26 21.44 -6.96
CA VAL A 128 23.87 20.11 -6.78
C VAL A 128 23.00 19.03 -7.41
N ALA A 129 23.59 18.24 -8.30
CA ALA A 129 22.94 17.09 -8.93
C ALA A 129 23.83 15.83 -8.85
N VAL A 130 23.21 14.66 -8.74
CA VAL A 130 23.89 13.37 -8.71
C VAL A 130 23.44 12.54 -9.91
N GLU A 131 24.38 12.29 -10.82
CA GLU A 131 24.17 11.39 -11.96
C GLU A 131 24.51 9.96 -11.53
N ILE A 132 23.64 9.01 -11.89
CA ILE A 132 23.81 7.60 -11.53
C ILE A 132 23.77 6.74 -12.80
N LYS A 133 24.79 5.91 -12.97
CA LYS A 133 24.96 4.98 -14.09
C LYS A 133 25.26 3.58 -13.56
N LYS A 134 24.95 2.56 -14.35
CA LYS A 134 25.35 1.18 -14.05
C LYS A 134 26.88 1.09 -14.06
N SER A 135 27.46 0.46 -13.03
CA SER A 135 28.89 0.09 -13.08
C SER A 135 29.06 -1.23 -13.85
N GLU A 136 30.31 -1.64 -14.06
CA GLU A 136 30.63 -2.95 -14.62
C GLU A 136 30.21 -4.11 -13.70
N SER A 137 30.10 -3.86 -12.39
CA SER A 137 29.61 -4.83 -11.39
C SER A 137 28.09 -4.91 -11.29
N PHE A 138 27.34 -4.15 -12.10
CA PHE A 138 25.88 -4.14 -12.05
C PHE A 138 25.27 -5.50 -12.43
N SER A 139 24.40 -6.02 -11.56
CA SER A 139 23.58 -7.20 -11.85
C SER A 139 22.10 -6.91 -11.60
N PRO A 140 21.20 -7.24 -12.55
CA PRO A 140 19.76 -7.00 -12.37
C PRO A 140 19.19 -7.90 -11.27
N VAL A 141 18.47 -7.30 -10.33
CA VAL A 141 17.78 -7.99 -9.24
C VAL A 141 16.27 -7.89 -9.46
N LYS A 142 15.56 -9.01 -9.36
CA LYS A 142 14.09 -8.99 -9.45
C LYS A 142 13.50 -8.45 -8.14
N PRO A 143 12.48 -7.57 -8.20
CA PRO A 143 11.86 -7.02 -7.01
C PRO A 143 11.23 -8.12 -6.16
N LYS A 144 11.54 -8.12 -4.87
CA LYS A 144 10.95 -9.05 -3.91
C LYS A 144 9.48 -8.69 -3.70
N LYS A 145 8.57 -9.59 -4.08
CA LYS A 145 7.13 -9.39 -3.85
C LYS A 145 6.84 -9.61 -2.38
N ILE A 146 6.52 -8.54 -1.65
CA ILE A 146 6.00 -8.66 -0.28
C ILE A 146 4.59 -9.23 -0.40
N ASN A 147 4.36 -10.42 0.15
CA ASN A 147 3.04 -10.99 0.18
C ASN A 147 2.32 -10.47 1.43
N ILE A 148 1.03 -10.14 1.33
CA ILE A 148 0.22 -9.70 2.48
C ILE A 148 0.34 -10.73 3.62
N ARG A 149 0.48 -12.01 3.26
CA ARG A 149 0.71 -13.13 4.18
C ARG A 149 1.96 -13.00 5.07
N ASP A 150 2.98 -12.29 4.63
CA ASP A 150 4.22 -12.05 5.40
C ASP A 150 4.00 -11.05 6.54
N VAL A 151 3.00 -10.17 6.38
CA VAL A 151 2.60 -9.18 7.39
C VAL A 151 1.54 -9.78 8.33
N THR A 152 0.52 -10.45 7.78
CA THR A 152 -0.65 -10.94 8.54
C THR A 152 -0.41 -12.26 9.26
N GLY A 153 0.65 -12.99 8.92
CA GLY A 153 0.81 -14.39 9.33
C GLY A 153 -0.19 -15.32 8.63
N LYS A 154 -0.11 -16.63 8.92
CA LYS A 154 -1.09 -17.60 8.43
C LYS A 154 -2.39 -17.43 9.21
N VAL A 155 -3.41 -16.82 8.61
CA VAL A 155 -4.78 -16.82 9.17
C VAL A 155 -5.38 -18.22 8.94
N ILE A 156 -5.13 -19.12 9.88
CA ILE A 156 -5.67 -20.48 9.87
C ILE A 156 -7.16 -20.39 10.29
N GLY A 157 -8.06 -20.96 9.48
CA GLY A 157 -9.50 -21.00 9.79
C GLY A 157 -10.37 -19.93 9.10
N PHE A 158 -9.80 -19.07 8.25
CA PHE A 158 -10.58 -18.06 7.50
C PHE A 158 -11.56 -18.67 6.49
N ILE A 159 -11.12 -19.70 5.75
CA ILE A 159 -11.93 -20.32 4.68
C ILE A 159 -13.19 -21.01 5.24
N PRO A 160 -13.10 -21.89 6.27
CA PRO A 160 -14.30 -22.48 6.87
C PRO A 160 -15.27 -21.46 7.48
N PHE A 161 -14.75 -20.34 8.01
CA PHE A 161 -15.58 -19.25 8.53
C PHE A 161 -16.37 -18.56 7.40
N ILE A 162 -15.74 -18.25 6.27
CA ILE A 162 -16.42 -17.68 5.10
C ILE A 162 -17.54 -18.60 4.62
N PHE A 163 -17.27 -19.91 4.47
CA PHE A 163 -18.29 -20.85 4.00
C PHE A 163 -19.49 -20.93 4.94
N LYS A 164 -19.27 -20.92 6.26
CA LYS A 164 -20.36 -20.89 7.26
C LYS A 164 -21.18 -19.60 7.19
N MET A 165 -20.53 -18.45 7.03
CA MET A 165 -21.20 -17.15 6.89
C MET A 165 -22.01 -17.05 5.60
N LEU A 166 -21.45 -17.56 4.50
CA LEU A 166 -22.12 -17.58 3.20
C LEU A 166 -23.36 -18.48 3.24
N ALA A 167 -23.24 -19.69 3.78
CA ALA A 167 -24.36 -20.62 3.91
C ALA A 167 -25.48 -20.06 4.79
N ALA A 168 -25.14 -19.42 5.92
CA ALA A 168 -26.13 -18.80 6.79
C ALA A 168 -26.83 -17.61 6.12
N SER A 169 -26.10 -16.79 5.36
CA SER A 169 -26.68 -15.65 4.62
C SER A 169 -27.66 -16.15 3.55
N ILE A 170 -27.25 -17.14 2.74
CA ILE A 170 -28.14 -17.74 1.73
C ILE A 170 -29.41 -18.30 2.38
N LEU A 171 -29.29 -18.96 3.54
CA LEU A 171 -30.46 -19.52 4.24
C LEU A 171 -31.41 -18.42 4.74
N ILE A 172 -30.86 -17.33 5.28
CA ILE A 172 -31.65 -16.15 5.69
C ILE A 172 -32.34 -15.53 4.47
N ASP A 173 -31.65 -15.40 3.34
CA ASP A 173 -32.20 -14.82 2.11
C ASP A 173 -33.32 -15.69 1.54
N ILE A 174 -33.18 -17.02 1.56
CA ILE A 174 -34.24 -17.94 1.15
C ILE A 174 -35.49 -17.76 2.03
N ILE A 175 -35.31 -17.69 3.36
CA ILE A 175 -36.44 -17.45 4.29
C ILE A 175 -37.09 -16.09 4.02
N ALA A 176 -36.28 -15.05 3.77
CA ALA A 176 -36.76 -13.72 3.45
C ALA A 176 -37.57 -13.69 2.14
N LEU A 177 -37.20 -14.49 1.14
CA LEU A 177 -37.93 -14.61 -0.12
C LEU A 177 -39.25 -15.40 0.01
N LEU A 178 -39.34 -16.32 0.98
CA LEU A 178 -40.58 -17.05 1.25
C LEU A 178 -41.68 -16.15 1.84
N MET A 179 -41.31 -15.11 2.58
CA MET A 179 -42.27 -14.19 3.22
C MET A 179 -43.20 -13.49 2.22
N PRO A 180 -42.70 -12.80 1.17
CA PRO A 180 -43.56 -12.24 0.11
C PRO A 180 -44.47 -13.28 -0.54
N ARG A 181 -44.00 -14.52 -0.71
CA ARG A 181 -44.79 -15.59 -1.34
C ARG A 181 -45.97 -16.00 -0.47
N ILE A 182 -45.78 -16.08 0.85
CA ILE A 182 -46.89 -16.35 1.79
C ILE A 182 -47.87 -15.18 1.80
N SER A 183 -47.39 -13.93 1.80
CA SER A 183 -48.25 -12.75 1.71
C SER A 183 -49.11 -12.75 0.45
N GLN A 184 -48.54 -13.12 -0.71
CA GLN A 184 -49.31 -13.28 -1.96
C GLN A 184 -50.39 -14.35 -1.81
N LEU A 185 -50.08 -15.52 -1.23
CA LEU A 185 -51.06 -16.59 -1.01
C LEU A 185 -52.22 -16.16 -0.10
N ILE A 186 -51.93 -15.36 0.93
CA ILE A 186 -52.96 -14.83 1.83
C ILE A 186 -53.88 -13.88 1.05
N LEU A 187 -53.32 -12.94 0.30
CA LEU A 187 -54.09 -11.95 -0.46
C LEU A 187 -54.93 -12.57 -1.58
N ASP A 188 -54.34 -13.50 -2.33
CA ASP A 188 -54.94 -14.01 -3.57
C ASP A 188 -55.92 -15.18 -3.34
N LYS A 189 -55.76 -15.95 -2.25
CA LYS A 189 -56.57 -17.16 -1.99
C LYS A 189 -57.30 -17.14 -0.66
N VAL A 190 -56.63 -16.76 0.42
CA VAL A 190 -57.21 -16.85 1.77
C VAL A 190 -58.30 -15.81 2.00
N ILE A 191 -58.05 -14.57 1.57
CA ILE A 191 -59.01 -13.47 1.74
C ILE A 191 -60.25 -13.68 0.85
N PRO A 192 -60.15 -14.02 -0.44
CA PRO A 192 -61.33 -14.30 -1.27
C PRO A 192 -62.13 -15.53 -0.80
N ASP A 193 -61.48 -16.65 -0.50
CA ASP A 193 -62.15 -17.91 -0.16
C ASP A 193 -62.63 -17.97 1.31
N HIS A 194 -62.31 -16.96 2.14
CA HIS A 194 -62.65 -16.88 3.57
C HIS A 194 -62.20 -18.11 4.39
N ASP A 195 -61.16 -18.83 3.93
CA ASP A 195 -60.67 -20.04 4.58
C ASP A 195 -59.80 -19.72 5.81
N LYS A 196 -60.45 -19.73 6.98
CA LYS A 196 -59.80 -19.48 8.27
C LYS A 196 -58.73 -20.52 8.61
N ASN A 197 -58.87 -21.77 8.14
CA ASN A 197 -57.90 -22.82 8.44
C ASN A 197 -56.59 -22.57 7.67
N LEU A 198 -56.69 -22.15 6.40
CA LEU A 198 -55.53 -21.78 5.59
C LEU A 198 -54.83 -20.53 6.15
N LEU A 199 -55.61 -19.55 6.64
CA LEU A 199 -55.05 -18.37 7.32
C LEU A 199 -54.22 -18.74 8.56
N ILE A 200 -54.76 -19.57 9.45
CA ILE A 200 -54.08 -20.00 10.68
C ILE A 200 -52.81 -20.80 10.32
N PHE A 201 -52.89 -21.67 9.31
CA PHE A 201 -51.73 -22.41 8.82
C PHE A 201 -50.62 -21.48 8.30
N CYS A 202 -50.96 -20.50 7.44
CA CYS A 202 -50.00 -19.52 6.95
C CYS A 202 -49.39 -18.68 8.07
N PHE A 203 -50.17 -18.30 9.08
CA PHE A 203 -49.68 -17.57 10.24
C PHE A 203 -48.67 -18.40 11.05
N LEU A 204 -48.99 -19.66 11.34
CA LEU A 204 -48.09 -20.56 12.07
C LEU A 204 -46.79 -20.82 11.31
N VAL A 205 -46.85 -21.02 10.00
CA VAL A 205 -45.67 -21.20 9.15
C VAL A 205 -44.80 -19.93 9.14
N SER A 206 -45.41 -18.76 8.96
CA SER A 206 -44.69 -17.48 9.01
C SER A 206 -44.03 -17.25 10.37
N LEU A 207 -44.72 -17.55 11.47
CA LEU A 207 -44.17 -17.45 12.81
C LEU A 207 -42.97 -18.39 13.00
N ALA A 208 -43.09 -19.65 12.55
CA ALA A 208 -42.00 -20.62 12.63
C ALA A 208 -40.78 -20.18 11.80
N LEU A 209 -40.99 -19.64 10.60
CA LEU A 209 -39.93 -19.13 9.74
C LEU A 209 -39.22 -17.90 10.35
N LEU A 210 -39.96 -16.99 10.99
CA LEU A 210 -39.38 -15.84 11.71
C LEU A 210 -38.51 -16.28 12.89
N VAL A 211 -38.98 -17.24 13.68
CA VAL A 211 -38.20 -17.81 14.80
C VAL A 211 -36.92 -18.46 14.27
N LEU A 212 -37.02 -19.25 13.19
CA LEU A 212 -35.87 -19.88 12.56
C LEU A 212 -34.85 -18.84 12.05
N GLN A 213 -35.32 -17.79 11.37
CA GLN A 213 -34.48 -16.70 10.88
C GLN A 213 -33.74 -16.00 12.02
N PHE A 214 -34.44 -15.69 13.13
CA PHE A 214 -33.86 -15.06 14.30
C PHE A 214 -32.74 -15.91 14.93
N VAL A 215 -32.97 -17.22 15.06
CA VAL A 215 -31.96 -18.17 15.57
C VAL A 215 -30.72 -18.19 14.67
N ILE A 216 -30.90 -18.34 13.35
CA ILE A 216 -29.78 -18.38 12.39
C ILE A 216 -29.00 -17.06 12.39
N SER A 217 -29.70 -15.92 12.43
CA SER A 217 -29.07 -14.60 12.48
C SER A 217 -28.21 -14.45 13.74
N THR A 218 -28.76 -14.79 14.91
CA THR A 218 -28.07 -14.68 16.19
C THR A 218 -26.82 -15.58 16.24
N MET A 219 -26.93 -16.83 15.77
CA MET A 219 -25.79 -17.74 15.68
C MET A 219 -24.70 -17.20 14.74
N SER A 220 -25.11 -16.59 13.63
CA SER A 220 -24.19 -15.99 12.68
C SER A 220 -23.44 -14.82 13.30
N ASP A 221 -24.14 -13.94 14.00
CA ASP A 221 -23.55 -12.76 14.65
C ASP A 221 -22.60 -13.14 15.78
N LEU A 222 -22.94 -14.14 16.60
CA LEU A 222 -22.03 -14.69 17.60
C LEU A 222 -20.74 -15.24 16.98
N THR A 223 -20.85 -15.87 15.81
CA THR A 223 -19.69 -16.41 15.09
C THR A 223 -18.83 -15.28 14.52
N LYS A 224 -19.43 -14.21 14.00
CA LYS A 224 -18.71 -12.99 13.54
C LYS A 224 -17.95 -12.33 14.69
N ILE A 225 -18.58 -12.14 15.84
CA ILE A 225 -17.94 -11.53 17.02
C ILE A 225 -16.73 -12.36 17.48
N LYS A 226 -16.89 -13.69 17.55
CA LYS A 226 -15.77 -14.59 17.90
C LYS A 226 -14.63 -14.51 16.89
N PHE A 227 -14.95 -14.47 15.61
CA PHE A 227 -13.94 -14.34 14.55
C PHE A 227 -13.23 -12.99 14.60
N GLU A 228 -13.97 -11.90 14.81
CA GLU A 228 -13.43 -10.55 14.96
C GLU A 228 -12.51 -10.45 16.17
N ALA A 229 -12.91 -11.03 17.32
CA ALA A 229 -12.08 -11.09 18.52
C ALA A 229 -10.79 -11.90 18.29
N TYR A 230 -10.89 -13.06 17.64
CA TYR A 230 -9.74 -13.89 17.30
C TYR A 230 -8.78 -13.18 16.34
N PHE A 231 -9.31 -12.54 15.30
CA PHE A 231 -8.51 -11.79 14.31
C PHE A 231 -7.82 -10.59 14.95
N LYS A 232 -8.55 -9.77 15.73
CA LYS A 232 -7.97 -8.63 16.46
C LYS A 232 -6.90 -9.06 17.46
N SER A 233 -7.12 -10.16 18.19
CA SER A 233 -6.17 -10.66 19.19
C SER A 233 -4.88 -11.18 18.55
N ASN A 234 -4.99 -12.06 17.54
CA ASN A 234 -3.83 -12.58 16.83
C ASN A 234 -3.08 -11.49 16.07
N TRP A 235 -3.80 -10.56 15.45
CA TRP A 235 -3.16 -9.44 14.76
C TRP A 235 -2.41 -8.53 15.71
N ARG A 236 -3.04 -8.11 16.82
CA ARG A 236 -2.36 -7.30 17.85
C ARG A 236 -1.15 -8.03 18.41
N SER A 237 -1.27 -9.30 18.76
CA SER A 237 -0.16 -10.08 19.33
C SER A 237 1.00 -10.20 18.33
N ASN A 238 0.72 -10.49 17.06
CA ASN A 238 1.76 -10.70 16.05
C ASN A 238 2.43 -9.38 15.61
N VAL A 239 1.67 -8.29 15.52
CA VAL A 239 2.21 -6.95 15.26
C VAL A 239 2.99 -6.46 16.48
N PHE A 240 2.44 -6.57 17.69
CA PHE A 240 3.10 -6.17 18.93
C PHE A 240 4.40 -6.97 19.19
N SER A 241 4.38 -8.28 18.94
CA SER A 241 5.58 -9.11 19.04
C SER A 241 6.62 -8.75 17.97
N LYS A 242 6.21 -8.30 16.78
CA LYS A 242 7.16 -7.79 15.78
C LYS A 242 7.72 -6.44 16.19
N LEU A 243 6.86 -5.51 16.64
CA LEU A 243 7.26 -4.18 17.08
C LEU A 243 8.27 -4.23 18.24
N THR A 244 8.03 -5.09 19.24
CA THR A 244 8.94 -5.24 20.39
C THR A 244 10.29 -5.88 20.04
N ARG A 245 10.41 -6.51 18.86
CA ARG A 245 11.66 -7.10 18.38
C ARG A 245 12.40 -6.20 17.38
N LEU A 246 11.89 -5.01 17.08
CA LEU A 246 12.55 -4.08 16.18
C LEU A 246 13.78 -3.44 16.86
N PRO A 247 14.86 -3.21 16.10
CA PRO A 247 16.06 -2.57 16.62
C PRO A 247 15.76 -1.14 17.07
N VAL A 248 16.52 -0.63 18.04
CA VAL A 248 16.35 0.72 18.63
C VAL A 248 16.37 1.82 17.57
N ASP A 249 17.13 1.63 16.48
CA ASP A 249 17.22 2.59 15.38
C ASP A 249 15.87 2.85 14.68
N PHE A 250 14.97 1.85 14.66
CA PHE A 250 13.60 2.01 14.14
C PHE A 250 12.78 3.03 14.95
N PHE A 251 12.99 3.07 16.27
CA PHE A 251 12.26 4.00 17.15
C PHE A 251 12.87 5.39 17.15
N LYS A 252 14.17 5.51 16.84
CA LYS A 252 14.85 6.82 16.77
C LYS A 252 14.48 7.62 15.53
N SER A 253 14.12 6.96 14.42
CA SER A 253 13.80 7.64 13.17
C SER A 253 12.34 8.10 13.06
N ARG A 254 11.46 7.67 13.99
CA ARG A 254 10.02 7.98 13.97
C ARG A 254 9.60 8.75 15.22
N GLY A 255 8.88 9.85 15.03
CA GLY A 255 8.24 10.58 16.13
C GLY A 255 7.14 9.72 16.80
N PHE A 256 6.87 9.97 18.08
CA PHE A 256 5.92 9.20 18.91
C PHE A 256 4.50 9.07 18.33
N GLY A 257 4.10 9.92 17.37
CA GLY A 257 2.79 9.85 16.68
C GLY A 257 2.77 9.01 15.39
N ASN A 258 3.91 8.52 14.92
CA ASN A 258 4.07 7.83 13.63
C ASN A 258 4.53 6.35 13.76
N ILE A 259 4.39 5.76 14.96
CA ILE A 259 4.79 4.38 15.31
C ILE A 259 3.57 3.46 15.37
#